data_AF-A0AAU0SXB8-F1
#
_entry.id   AF-A0AAU0SXB8-F1
#
_cell.length_a   1.000
_cell.length_b   1.000
_cell.length_c   1.000
_cell.angle_alpha   90.00
_cell.angle_beta   90.00
_cell.angle_gamma   90.00
#
_symmetry.space_group_name_H-M   'P 1'
#
loop_
_entity.id
_entity.type
_entity.pdbx_description
1 polymer ?
#
loop_
_entity_poly.entity_id
_entity_poly.type
_entity_poly.pdbx_seq_one_letter_code
_entity_poly.pdbx_strand_id
1 'polypeptide(L)' 'MCGDQLNLYNQLLPTFREYGAALLGISVDSARCHQAFAKDRNFHFSLLTDFEPKGAVARQWGVRVPPGGL' A
#
# COMPACT_ATOMS: atom_id res chain seq x y z
N MET A 1 -3.61 10.50 7.67
CA MET A 1 -4.56 9.81 6.77
C MET A 1 -3.74 8.93 5.82
N CYS A 2 -4.11 7.68 5.53
CA CYS A 2 -3.24 6.75 4.78
C CYS A 2 -2.81 7.28 3.39
N GLY A 3 -3.64 8.09 2.74
CA GLY A 3 -3.31 8.71 1.45
C GLY A 3 -2.15 9.72 1.52
N ASP A 4 -2.04 10.50 2.59
CA ASP A 4 -0.99 11.52 2.73
C ASP A 4 0.40 10.87 2.89
N GLN A 5 0.44 9.73 3.58
CA GLN A 5 1.66 8.94 3.75
C GLN A 5 2.15 8.36 2.41
N LEU A 6 1.24 7.84 1.58
CA LEU A 6 1.59 7.33 0.26
C LEU A 6 2.10 8.42 -0.69
N ASN A 7 1.56 9.64 -0.60
CA ASN A 7 2.07 10.79 -1.35
C ASN A 7 3.51 11.15 -0.94
N LEU A 8 3.81 11.14 0.36
CA LEU A 8 5.17 11.38 0.85
C LEU A 8 6.14 10.30 0.35
N TYR A 9 5.77 9.02 0.43
CA TYR A 9 6.61 7.95 -0.08
C TYR A 9 6.79 7.99 -1.59
N ASN A 10 5.80 8.48 -2.33
CA ASN A 10 5.95 8.70 -3.77
C ASN A 10 7.04 9.74 -4.09
N GLN A 11 7.20 10.77 -3.23
CA GLN A 11 8.27 11.77 -3.37
C GLN A 11 9.64 11.21 -2.98
N LEU A 12 9.69 10.31 -1.99
CA LEU A 12 10.92 9.68 -1.49
C LEU A 12 11.38 8.46 -2.29
N LEU A 13 10.66 8.07 -3.34
CA LEU A 13 11.01 6.96 -4.24
C LEU A 13 12.47 6.97 -4.73
N PRO A 14 13.05 8.11 -5.14
CA PRO A 14 14.45 8.17 -5.53
C PRO A 14 15.39 7.73 -4.41
N THR A 15 15.14 8.17 -3.18
CA THR A 15 15.92 7.77 -2.00
C THR A 15 15.85 6.26 -1.78
N PHE A 16 14.66 5.64 -1.86
CA PHE A 16 14.58 4.17 -1.76
C PHE A 16 15.41 3.46 -2.84
N ARG A 17 15.39 3.97 -4.08
CA ARG A 17 16.16 3.41 -5.19
C ARG A 17 17.66 3.57 -5.00
N GLU A 18 18.13 4.67 -4.42
CA GLU A 18 19.54 4.89 -4.07
C GLU A 18 20.06 3.83 -3.10
N TYR A 19 19.21 3.38 -2.16
CA TYR A 19 19.52 2.29 -1.24
C TYR A 19 19.26 0.89 -1.83
N GLY A 20 18.92 0.78 -3.12
CA GLY A 20 18.60 -0.49 -3.77
C GLY A 20 17.30 -1.14 -3.25
N ALA A 21 16.40 -0.37 -2.64
CA ALA A 21 15.15 -0.85 -2.07
C ALA A 21 13.96 -0.64 -3.02
N ALA A 22 13.01 -1.57 -2.98
CA ALA A 22 11.73 -1.47 -3.66
C ALA A 22 10.62 -1.07 -2.66
N LEU A 23 9.79 -0.10 -3.05
CA LEU A 23 8.62 0.29 -2.28
C LEU A 23 7.37 -0.42 -2.82
N LEU A 24 6.59 -1.01 -1.91
CA LEU A 24 5.31 -1.66 -2.21
C LEU A 24 4.25 -1.16 -1.21
N GLY A 25 3.09 -0.75 -1.69
CA GLY A 25 1.91 -0.49 -0.85
C GLY A 25 0.99 -1.71 -0.85
N ILE A 26 0.31 -2.00 0.25
CA ILE A 26 -0.68 -3.08 0.33
C ILE A 26 -1.95 -2.60 1.03
N SER A 27 -3.12 -2.94 0.48
CA SER A 27 -4.42 -2.66 1.07
C SER A 27 -5.42 -3.78 0.74
N VAL A 28 -6.50 -3.87 1.51
CA VAL A 28 -7.61 -4.81 1.32
C VAL A 28 -8.57 -4.40 0.20
N ASP A 29 -8.28 -3.31 -0.51
CA ASP A 29 -9.07 -2.84 -1.65
C ASP A 29 -8.79 -3.70 -2.90
N SER A 30 -9.76 -3.70 -3.81
CA SER A 30 -9.64 -4.45 -5.06
C SER A 30 -8.56 -3.88 -5.99
N ALA A 31 -8.04 -4.72 -6.89
CA ALA A 31 -7.07 -4.29 -7.90
C ALA A 31 -7.57 -3.10 -8.75
N ARG A 32 -8.88 -3.06 -9.06
CA ARG A 32 -9.48 -1.94 -9.81
C ARG A 32 -9.43 -0.63 -9.01
N CYS A 33 -9.71 -0.68 -7.71
CA CYS A 33 -9.58 0.48 -6.84
C CYS A 33 -8.12 0.98 -6.79
N HIS A 34 -7.15 0.07 -6.66
CA HIS A 34 -5.73 0.43 -6.69
C HIS A 34 -5.29 1.07 -7.99
N GLN A 35 -5.71 0.53 -9.14
CA GLN A 35 -5.38 1.10 -10.45
C GLN A 35 -5.93 2.52 -10.59
N ALA A 36 -7.19 2.74 -10.22
CA ALA A 36 -7.80 4.07 -10.26
C ALA A 36 -7.09 5.04 -9.31
N PHE A 37 -6.81 4.61 -8.08
CA PHE A 37 -6.17 5.45 -7.07
C PHE A 37 -4.72 5.79 -7.42
N ALA A 38 -3.93 4.83 -7.91
CA ALA A 38 -2.57 5.05 -8.37
C ALA A 38 -2.51 6.01 -9.56
N LYS A 39 -3.49 5.92 -10.48
CA LYS A 39 -3.60 6.85 -11.61
C LYS A 39 -3.98 8.26 -11.16
N ASP A 40 -4.97 8.38 -10.28
CA ASP A 40 -5.43 9.67 -9.72
C ASP A 40 -4.31 10.40 -8.98
N ARG A 41 -3.50 9.67 -8.22
CA ARG A 41 -2.41 10.22 -7.40
C ARG A 41 -1.03 10.17 -8.04
N ASN A 42 -0.95 9.69 -9.27
CA ASN A 42 0.29 9.52 -10.03
C ASN A 42 1.39 8.79 -9.23
N PHE A 43 1.05 7.62 -8.67
CA PHE A 43 2.01 6.81 -7.94
C PHE A 43 2.93 6.03 -8.87
N HIS A 44 4.22 6.01 -8.52
CA HIS A 44 5.27 5.36 -9.30
C HIS A 44 5.82 4.10 -8.63
N PHE A 45 5.02 3.49 -7.75
CA PHE A 45 5.31 2.23 -7.06
C PHE A 45 4.07 1.31 -7.09
N SER A 46 4.28 0.00 -6.88
CA SER A 46 3.20 -0.99 -6.98
C SER A 46 2.29 -1.00 -5.75
N LEU A 47 0.98 -1.09 -5.98
CA LEU A 47 -0.04 -1.32 -4.95
C LEU A 47 -0.58 -2.76 -5.04
N LEU A 48 -0.21 -3.59 -4.07
CA LEU A 48 -0.64 -4.97 -3.92
C LEU A 48 -2.02 -5.05 -3.29
N THR A 49 -2.85 -5.99 -3.75
CA THR A 49 -4.19 -6.23 -3.22
C THR A 49 -4.20 -7.41 -2.25
N ASP A 50 -4.72 -7.19 -1.04
CA ASP A 50 -5.01 -8.20 -0.02
C ASP A 50 -6.54 -8.38 0.08
N PHE A 51 -7.21 -8.46 -1.07
CA PHE A 51 -8.66 -8.37 -1.18
C PHE A 51 -9.38 -9.68 -0.86
N GLU A 52 -8.88 -10.84 -1.30
CA GLU A 52 -9.53 -12.14 -1.06
C GLU A 52 -8.52 -13.30 -0.94
N PRO A 53 -8.48 -14.05 0.18
CA PRO A 53 -9.25 -13.83 1.41
C PRO A 53 -8.88 -12.50 2.07
N LYS A 54 -9.88 -11.65 2.32
CA LYS A 54 -9.64 -10.26 2.72
C LYS A 54 -8.66 -10.19 3.87
N GLY A 55 -7.54 -9.48 3.68
CA GLY A 55 -6.50 -9.24 4.67
C GLY A 55 -5.73 -10.48 5.11
N ALA A 56 -5.62 -11.52 4.28
CA ALA A 56 -4.89 -12.75 4.61
C ALA A 56 -3.40 -12.50 4.79
N VAL A 57 -2.80 -11.69 3.92
CA VAL A 57 -1.37 -11.34 4.02
C VAL A 57 -1.14 -10.51 5.28
N ALA A 58 -1.95 -9.48 5.52
CA ALA A 58 -1.86 -8.64 6.72
C ALA A 58 -2.03 -9.45 8.02
N ARG A 59 -2.86 -10.49 8.03
CA ARG A 59 -2.99 -11.42 9.17
C ARG A 59 -1.72 -12.24 9.38
N GLN A 60 -1.12 -12.79 8.32
CA GLN A 60 0.11 -13.58 8.43
C GLN A 60 1.28 -12.76 9.01
N TRP A 61 1.31 -11.46 8.72
CA TRP A 61 2.33 -10.54 9.23
C TRP A 61 1.98 -9.94 10.60
N GLY A 62 0.81 -10.26 11.18
CA GLY A 62 0.39 -9.74 12.48
C GLY A 62 0.07 -8.24 12.49
N VAL A 63 -0.08 -7.61 11.33
CA VAL A 63 -0.30 -6.15 11.18
C VAL A 63 -1.77 -5.79 10.94
N ARG A 64 -2.67 -6.78 10.95
CA ARG A 64 -4.10 -6.53 10.83
C ARG A 64 -4.69 -6.15 12.19
N VAL A 65 -5.21 -4.94 12.28
CA VAL A 65 -6.03 -4.51 13.43
C VAL A 65 -7.37 -5.28 13.40
N PRO A 66 -7.74 -5.98 14.49
CA PRO A 66 -9.03 -6.65 14.58
C PRO A 66 -10.19 -5.64 14.65
N PRO A 67 -11.42 -6.05 14.31
CA PRO A 67 -12.59 -5.24 14.56
C PRO A 67 -12.66 -4.89 16.06
N GLY A 68 -12.66 -3.60 16.39
CA GLY A 68 -12.68 -3.12 17.78
C GLY A 68 -11.44 -2.34 18.22
N GLY A 69 -10.36 -2.34 17.45
CA GLY A 69 -9.12 -1.61 17.79
C GLY A 69 -8.21 -2.37 18.76
N LEU A 70 -7.24 -1.65 19.33
CA LEU A 70 -6.44 -2.09 20.49
C LEU A 70 -7.20 -1.77 21.78
#